data_AF-A0A021X2Z2-F1
#
_entry.id   AF-A0A021X2Z2-F1
#
_cell.length_a   1.000
_cell.length_b   1.000
_cell.length_c   1.000
_cell.angle_alpha   90.00
_cell.angle_beta   90.00
_cell.angle_gamma   90.00
#
_symmetry.space_group_name_H-M   'P 1'
#
loop_
_entity.id
_entity.type
_entity.pdbx_description
1 polymer ?
#
loop_
_entity_poly.entity_id
_entity_poly.type
_entity_poly.pdbx_seq_one_letter_code
_entity_poly.pdbx_strand_id
1 'polypeptide(L)' 'MSKHKVTIVHIFRAERRITVEIDAADRESAIEDLQSGEIDAPDFDDPRWVTGWDILNEVYE' A
#
# COMPACT_ATOMS: atom_id res chain seq x y z
N MET A 1 27.42 2.34 38.03
CA MET A 1 26.78 1.70 36.88
C MET A 1 27.19 2.43 35.62
N SER A 2 27.58 1.71 34.58
CA SER A 2 28.01 2.30 33.32
C SER A 2 26.81 2.57 32.42
N LYS A 3 26.80 3.71 31.74
CA LYS A 3 25.76 4.04 30.75
C LYS A 3 26.20 3.52 29.38
N HIS A 4 25.27 2.90 28.66
CA HIS A 4 25.47 2.45 27.29
C HIS A 4 24.53 3.23 26.37
N LYS A 5 24.97 3.46 25.13
CA LYS A 5 24.16 4.08 24.08
C LYS A 5 23.63 2.95 23.19
N VAL A 6 22.34 2.94 22.97
CA VAL A 6 21.63 2.01 22.07
C VAL A 6 20.76 2.84 21.14
N THR A 7 20.64 2.40 19.89
CA THR A 7 19.77 2.99 18.87
C THR A 7 18.62 2.03 18.57
N ILE A 8 17.40 2.55 18.47
CA ILE A 8 16.21 1.79 18.11
C ILE A 8 15.75 2.30 16.74
N VAL A 9 15.63 1.39 15.77
CA VAL A 9 15.22 1.69 14.40
C VAL A 9 13.90 1.01 14.12
N HIS A 10 12.87 1.79 13.77
CA HIS A 10 11.59 1.28 13.29
C HIS A 10 11.50 1.43 11.78
N ILE A 11 11.26 0.32 11.09
CA ILE A 11 11.01 0.30 9.64
C ILE A 11 9.52 0.13 9.44
N PHE A 12 8.89 1.12 8.80
CA PHE A 12 7.47 1.09 8.48
C PHE A 12 7.24 0.75 7.02
N ARG A 13 6.15 0.04 6.74
CA ARG A 13 5.61 -0.12 5.39
C ARG A 13 4.41 0.81 5.24
N ALA A 14 4.49 1.68 4.23
CA ALA A 14 3.32 2.43 3.76
C ALA A 14 2.58 1.58 2.72
N GLU A 15 1.27 1.46 2.88
CA GLU A 15 0.42 0.75 1.92
C GLU A 15 -0.77 1.63 1.56
N ARG A 16 -0.99 1.82 0.24
CA ARG A 16 -2.14 2.55 -0.28
C ARG A 16 -3.09 1.59 -0.95
N ARG A 17 -4.37 1.66 -0.60
CA ARG A 17 -5.43 0.80 -1.14
C ARG A 17 -6.56 1.67 -1.69
N ILE A 18 -7.10 1.24 -2.83
CA ILE A 18 -8.38 1.72 -3.36
C ILE A 18 -9.17 0.48 -3.80
N THR A 19 -10.48 0.55 -3.66
CA THR A 19 -11.39 -0.49 -4.13
C THR A 19 -12.32 0.14 -5.15
N VAL A 20 -12.37 -0.46 -6.33
CA VAL A 20 -13.21 -0.01 -7.44
C VAL A 20 -14.13 -1.15 -7.85
N GLU A 21 -15.35 -0.80 -8.24
CA GLU A 21 -16.31 -1.74 -8.83
C GLU A 21 -16.18 -1.66 -10.35
N ILE A 22 -15.99 -2.82 -10.98
CA ILE A 22 -15.80 -2.96 -12.42
C ILE A 22 -16.82 -3.95 -12.94
N ASP A 23 -17.52 -3.58 -14.01
CA ASP A 23 -18.41 -4.47 -14.72
C ASP A 23 -17.60 -5.26 -15.75
N ALA A 24 -17.41 -6.55 -15.48
CA ALA A 24 -16.67 -7.47 -16.34
C ALA A 24 -17.24 -8.88 -16.19
N ALA A 25 -16.92 -9.76 -17.14
CA ALA A 25 -17.40 -11.15 -17.13
C ALA A 25 -16.95 -11.91 -15.87
N ASP A 26 -15.72 -11.67 -15.41
CA ASP A 26 -15.16 -12.22 -14.19
C ASP A 26 -14.01 -11.34 -13.64
N ARG A 27 -13.43 -11.75 -12.51
CA ARG A 27 -12.37 -11.01 -11.82
C ARG A 27 -11.09 -10.92 -12.64
N GLU A 28 -10.76 -11.93 -13.44
CA GLU A 28 -9.54 -11.94 -14.25
C GLU A 28 -9.68 -10.93 -15.39
N SER A 29 -10.83 -10.92 -16.07
CA SER A 29 -11.16 -9.89 -17.07
C SER A 29 -11.11 -8.47 -16.47
N ALA A 30 -11.72 -8.25 -15.30
CA ALA A 30 -11.66 -6.93 -14.64
C ALA A 30 -10.23 -6.45 -14.35
N ILE A 31 -9.30 -7.38 -14.08
CA ILE A 31 -7.88 -7.06 -13.88
C ILE A 31 -7.20 -6.76 -15.22
N GLU A 32 -7.48 -7.55 -16.25
CA GLU A 32 -6.95 -7.35 -17.60
C GLU A 32 -7.37 -5.99 -18.15
N ASP A 33 -8.65 -5.61 -18.02
CA ASP A 33 -9.19 -4.34 -18.50
C ASP A 33 -8.52 -3.12 -17.82
N LEU A 34 -8.22 -3.24 -16.52
CA LEU A 34 -7.44 -2.22 -15.79
C LEU A 34 -5.98 -2.16 -16.23
N GLN A 35 -5.36 -3.31 -16.54
CA GLN A 35 -3.96 -3.38 -16.94
C GLN A 35 -3.75 -2.96 -18.40
N SER A 36 -4.71 -3.26 -19.27
CA SER A 36 -4.73 -2.86 -20.67
C SER A 36 -5.03 -1.37 -20.83
N GLY A 37 -5.65 -0.76 -19.82
CA GLY A 37 -6.12 0.63 -19.86
C GLY A 37 -7.44 0.79 -20.59
N GLU A 38 -8.19 -0.30 -20.81
CA GLU A 38 -9.59 -0.24 -21.26
C GLU A 38 -10.49 0.43 -20.21
N ILE A 39 -10.15 0.24 -18.93
CA ILE A 39 -10.76 0.94 -17.81
C ILE A 39 -9.73 1.88 -17.19
N ASP A 40 -10.11 3.14 -17.02
CA ASP A 40 -9.27 4.12 -16.34
C ASP A 40 -9.12 3.76 -14.85
N ALA A 41 -7.87 3.53 -14.44
CA ALA A 41 -7.53 3.39 -13.03
C ALA A 41 -7.71 4.75 -12.31
N PRO A 42 -8.15 4.75 -11.04
CA PRO A 42 -8.25 6.00 -10.28
C PRO A 42 -6.93 6.76 -10.22
N ASP A 43 -7.01 8.07 -10.36
CA ASP A 43 -5.86 8.95 -10.25
C ASP A 43 -5.16 8.81 -8.90
N PHE A 44 -3.88 9.14 -8.87
CA PHE A 44 -3.05 9.03 -7.67
C PHE A 44 -3.58 9.87 -6.49
N ASP A 45 -4.28 10.97 -6.77
CA ASP A 45 -4.87 11.89 -5.81
C ASP A 45 -6.36 11.64 -5.53
N ASP A 46 -6.94 10.55 -6.07
CA ASP A 46 -8.32 10.17 -5.78
C ASP A 46 -8.56 10.09 -4.25
N PRO A 47 -9.56 10.79 -3.70
CA PRO A 47 -9.79 10.86 -2.25
C PRO A 47 -10.21 9.51 -1.63
N ARG A 48 -10.59 8.51 -2.46
CA ARG A 48 -10.90 7.15 -2.01
C ARG A 48 -9.66 6.34 -1.68
N TRP A 49 -8.47 6.80 -2.04
CA TRP A 49 -7.23 6.15 -1.61
C TRP A 49 -7.09 6.21 -0.09
N VAL A 50 -6.95 5.05 0.54
CA VAL A 50 -6.67 4.93 1.96
C VAL A 50 -5.21 4.54 2.16
N THR A 51 -4.48 5.30 2.98
CA THR A 51 -3.07 5.01 3.31
C THR A 51 -2.98 4.45 4.73
N GLY A 52 -2.45 3.24 4.84
CA GLY A 52 -2.09 2.60 6.11
C GLY A 52 -0.57 2.65 6.35
N TRP A 53 -0.19 2.75 7.62
CA TRP A 53 1.19 2.61 8.07
C TRP A 53 1.26 1.46 9.05
N ASP A 54 2.14 0.50 8.80
CA ASP A 54 2.34 -0.63 9.69
C ASP A 54 3.83 -0.83 9.98
N ILE A 55 4.14 -1.29 11.19
CA ILE A 55 5.53 -1.61 11.58
C ILE A 55 5.90 -2.90 10.88
N LEU A 56 6.92 -2.83 10.03
CA LEU A 56 7.47 -4.00 9.35
C LEU A 56 8.57 -4.65 10.20
N ASN A 57 9.42 -3.86 10.85
CA ASN A 57 10.55 -4.35 11.62
C ASN A 57 11.02 -3.36 12.68
N GLU A 58 11.60 -3.87 13.76
CA GLU A 58 12.30 -3.12 14.81
C GLU A 58 13.70 -3.70 15.01
N VAL A 59 14.72 -2.86 14.91
CA VAL A 59 16.13 -3.24 15.02
C VAL A 59 16.80 -2.42 16.12
N TYR A 60 17.74 -3.05 16.83
CA TYR A 60 18.51 -2.45 17.93
C TYR A 60 20.00 -2.48 17.59
N GLU A 61 20.68 -1.34 17.68
CA GLU A 61 22.11 -1.15 17.39
C GLU A 61 22.90 -0.56 18.56
#